data_AF-A0AAU7SE54-F1
#
_entry.id   AF-A0AAU7SE54-F1
#
_cell.length_a   1.000
_cell.length_b   1.000
_cell.length_c   1.000
_cell.angle_alpha   90.00
_cell.angle_beta   90.00
_cell.angle_gamma   90.00
#
_symmetry.space_group_name_H-M   'P 1'
#
loop_
_entity.id
_entity.type
_entity.pdbx_description
1 polymer ?
#
loop_
_entity_poly.entity_id
_entity_poly.type
_entity_poly.pdbx_seq_one_letter_code
_entity_poly.pdbx_strand_id
1 'polypeptide(L)'
;MLFNLEYDHGNVIEGYLIPDGFSDRPQIRISDADGDLMILPCNQLKQAVIDSGRHEDGHVGFRLDTTIIPDLVERTSLMIHDAKSGLLIYRRPQVSNTIPLKVVRLETQLLPMVKFDYYCGRNFQYELSSVERFGHETTLQAFHLNAIESIYISGRLLMRNYEEFLDKGFKAIVLLTDPYYELALRIFLLKRMAKTQISFFGDRDKIILAPAAEHFAEVSLENEASLKAALKKAPQSVRNVLVSPVTRQLATTIPEQTVTRGDVATAIDLLARFAIVGFDTDSLYFQQALSELIGVAVDDFPLPPRHSTLEDVAARLRSLHIAELMLEEDLIFDHYVRQAMKPAAPELPETIAN
;
A
#
# COMPACT_ATOMS: atom_id res chain seq x y z
N MET A 1 9.87 -13.07 3.27
CA MET A 1 11.24 -12.83 2.77
C MET A 1 11.83 -11.74 3.63
N LEU A 2 13.08 -11.90 4.07
CA LEU A 2 13.77 -10.91 4.91
C LEU A 2 14.95 -10.33 4.13
N PHE A 3 15.20 -9.04 4.29
CA PHE A 3 16.26 -8.36 3.55
C PHE A 3 16.72 -7.13 4.34
N ASN A 4 18.00 -6.82 4.27
CA ASN A 4 18.52 -5.57 4.80
C ASN A 4 19.82 -5.20 4.12
N LEU A 5 20.14 -3.91 4.15
CA LEU A 5 21.48 -3.41 3.90
C LEU A 5 22.24 -3.36 5.24
N GLU A 6 23.43 -3.94 5.30
CA GLU A 6 24.29 -3.85 6.47
C GLU A 6 25.12 -2.55 6.42
N TYR A 7 25.72 -2.25 5.27
CA TYR A 7 26.40 -0.98 5.02
C TYR A 7 26.63 -0.71 3.52
N ASP A 8 26.72 0.58 3.17
CA ASP A 8 27.28 1.09 1.91
C ASP A 8 28.40 2.10 2.28
N HIS A 9 29.64 1.77 1.95
CA HIS A 9 30.82 2.63 2.15
C HIS A 9 31.29 3.32 0.85
N GLY A 10 30.46 3.32 -0.19
CA GLY A 10 30.78 3.83 -1.52
C GLY A 10 31.46 2.78 -2.39
N ASN A 11 32.54 2.19 -1.90
CA ASN A 11 33.34 1.19 -2.62
C ASN A 11 33.00 -0.27 -2.25
N VAL A 12 32.17 -0.48 -1.23
CA VAL A 12 31.69 -1.78 -0.77
C VAL A 12 30.24 -1.63 -0.31
N ILE A 13 29.38 -2.55 -0.76
CA ILE A 13 27.98 -2.67 -0.36
C ILE A 13 27.74 -4.10 0.12
N GLU A 14 27.23 -4.25 1.34
CA GLU A 14 26.87 -5.54 1.92
C GLU A 14 25.44 -5.57 2.43
N GLY A 15 24.83 -6.74 2.31
CA GLY A 15 23.49 -6.98 2.80
C GLY A 15 23.11 -8.45 2.72
N TYR A 16 21.84 -8.73 2.95
CA TYR A 16 21.30 -10.08 2.83
C TYR A 16 19.90 -10.08 2.21
N LEU A 17 19.55 -11.24 1.66
CA LEU A 17 18.25 -11.57 1.09
C LEU A 17 17.92 -13.02 1.46
N ILE A 18 17.03 -13.21 2.43
CA ILE A 18 16.53 -14.51 2.87
C ILE A 18 15.20 -14.78 2.14
N PRO A 19 15.16 -15.71 1.17
CA PRO A 19 13.97 -15.98 0.37
C PRO A 19 12.86 -16.65 1.20
N ASP A 20 11.65 -16.71 0.63
CA ASP A 20 10.53 -17.44 1.27
C ASP A 20 10.74 -18.96 1.28
N GLY A 21 11.45 -19.50 0.29
CA GLY A 21 11.77 -20.92 0.20
C GLY A 21 12.97 -21.28 1.05
N PHE A 22 12.84 -22.29 1.93
CA PHE A 22 13.90 -22.71 2.85
C PHE A 22 15.22 -23.12 2.17
N SER A 23 15.11 -23.69 0.96
CA SER A 23 16.23 -24.15 0.13
C SER A 23 16.42 -23.32 -1.15
N ASP A 24 15.68 -22.21 -1.29
CA ASP A 24 15.78 -21.36 -2.48
C ASP A 24 17.13 -20.64 -2.47
N ARG A 25 17.86 -20.66 -3.59
CA ARG A 25 19.14 -19.93 -3.69
C ARG A 25 18.88 -18.50 -4.14
N PRO A 26 19.00 -17.49 -3.27
CA PRO A 26 18.64 -16.13 -3.61
C PRO A 26 19.66 -15.52 -4.59
N GLN A 27 19.17 -14.66 -5.47
CA GLN A 27 19.98 -13.90 -6.42
C GLN A 27 19.57 -12.43 -6.37
N ILE A 28 20.55 -11.54 -6.47
CA ILE A 28 20.31 -10.10 -6.58
C ILE A 28 20.52 -9.64 -8.02
N ARG A 29 19.61 -8.80 -8.51
CA ARG A 29 19.74 -8.06 -9.77
C ARG A 29 20.25 -6.67 -9.45
N ILE A 30 21.42 -6.33 -9.99
CA ILE A 30 22.02 -5.00 -9.87
C ILE A 30 21.73 -4.23 -11.16
N SER A 31 21.20 -3.02 -11.01
CA SER A 31 20.86 -2.12 -12.11
C SER A 31 21.15 -0.68 -11.71
N ASP A 32 21.19 0.22 -12.70
CA ASP A 32 21.26 1.65 -12.49
C ASP A 32 20.38 2.40 -13.51
N ALA A 33 20.65 3.69 -13.73
CA ALA A 33 19.91 4.51 -14.70
C ALA A 33 20.09 4.06 -16.16
N ASP A 34 21.22 3.41 -16.50
CA ASP A 34 21.52 2.94 -17.85
C ASP A 34 20.96 1.54 -18.11
N GLY A 35 20.57 0.81 -17.05
CA GLY A 35 19.84 -0.45 -17.13
C GLY A 35 20.40 -1.53 -16.20
N ASP A 36 20.19 -2.79 -16.57
CA ASP A 36 20.70 -3.94 -15.82
C ASP A 36 22.21 -4.08 -16.02
N LEU A 37 22.95 -4.19 -14.91
CA LEU A 37 24.39 -4.42 -14.91
C LEU A 37 24.70 -5.91 -14.88
N MET A 38 24.11 -6.64 -13.92
CA MET A 38 24.31 -8.07 -13.74
C MET A 38 23.33 -8.68 -12.74
N ILE A 39 23.29 -10.02 -12.71
CA ILE A 39 22.62 -10.81 -11.67
C ILE A 39 23.69 -11.64 -10.96
N LEU A 40 23.70 -11.61 -9.62
CA LEU A 40 24.67 -12.33 -8.80
C LEU A 40 23.96 -13.23 -7.79
N PRO A 41 24.48 -14.46 -7.54
CA PRO A 41 24.01 -15.25 -6.42
C PRO A 41 24.42 -14.61 -5.11
N CYS A 42 23.56 -14.70 -4.10
CA CYS A 42 23.98 -14.50 -2.73
C CYS A 42 24.88 -15.67 -2.32
N ASN A 43 26.13 -15.38 -2.00
CA ASN A 43 27.15 -16.39 -1.70
C ASN A 43 27.85 -16.16 -0.36
N GLN A 44 27.44 -15.13 0.39
CA GLN A 44 27.97 -14.88 1.72
C GLN A 44 27.18 -15.67 2.76
N LEU A 45 27.90 -16.46 3.55
CA LEU A 45 27.34 -17.26 4.63
C LEU A 45 26.89 -16.36 5.78
N LYS A 46 25.63 -16.50 6.20
CA LYS A 46 25.08 -15.88 7.41
C LYS A 46 24.70 -16.95 8.42
N GLN A 47 25.64 -17.32 9.30
CA GLN A 47 25.46 -18.43 10.26
C GLN A 47 24.19 -18.28 11.12
N ALA A 48 23.88 -17.06 11.57
CA ALA A 48 22.69 -16.78 12.36
C ALA A 48 21.36 -17.14 11.64
N VAL A 49 21.36 -17.19 10.31
CA VAL A 49 20.18 -17.59 9.50
C VAL A 49 19.98 -19.10 9.55
N ILE A 50 21.07 -19.88 9.60
CA ILE A 50 21.03 -21.33 9.82
C ILE A 50 20.58 -21.60 11.25
N ASP A 51 21.22 -20.95 12.22
CA ASP A 51 20.97 -21.17 13.65
C ASP A 51 19.52 -20.85 14.04
N SER A 52 18.88 -19.89 13.34
CA SER A 52 17.47 -19.53 13.51
C SER A 52 16.50 -20.37 12.66
N GLY A 53 16.99 -21.34 11.89
CA GLY A 53 16.18 -22.24 11.06
C GLY A 53 15.50 -21.54 9.88
N ARG A 54 16.08 -20.44 9.37
CA ARG A 54 15.49 -19.60 8.32
C ARG A 54 15.95 -19.96 6.91
N HIS A 55 17.08 -20.67 6.76
CA HIS A 55 17.60 -21.13 5.47
C HIS A 55 18.45 -22.39 5.63
N GLU A 56 18.48 -23.26 4.61
CA GLU A 56 19.16 -24.56 4.65
C GLU A 56 20.68 -24.44 4.87
N ASP A 57 21.35 -23.59 4.09
CA ASP A 57 22.82 -23.50 4.07
C ASP A 57 23.37 -22.10 4.42
N GLY A 58 22.49 -21.16 4.77
CA GLY A 58 22.84 -19.79 5.13
C GLY A 58 23.49 -18.92 4.04
N HIS A 59 23.59 -19.34 2.77
CA HIS A 59 24.16 -18.54 1.69
C HIS A 59 23.15 -17.52 1.15
N VAL A 60 22.90 -16.49 1.96
CA VAL A 60 21.85 -15.49 1.74
C VAL A 60 22.39 -14.06 1.71
N GLY A 61 23.67 -13.86 2.07
CA GLY A 61 24.32 -12.55 2.01
C GLY A 61 24.92 -12.26 0.64
N PHE A 62 25.07 -10.98 0.33
CA PHE A 62 25.77 -10.49 -0.85
C PHE A 62 26.79 -9.41 -0.46
N ARG A 63 27.86 -9.33 -1.25
CA ARG A 63 28.88 -8.28 -1.17
C ARG A 63 29.17 -7.79 -2.58
N LEU A 64 29.06 -6.49 -2.80
CA LEU A 64 29.47 -5.80 -4.02
C LEU A 64 30.67 -4.92 -3.69
N ASP A 65 31.72 -5.00 -4.49
CA ASP A 65 32.89 -4.12 -4.36
C ASP A 65 33.49 -3.77 -5.73
N THR A 66 34.58 -2.99 -5.74
CA THR A 66 35.26 -2.55 -6.96
C THR A 66 35.92 -3.67 -7.77
N THR A 67 35.96 -4.91 -7.25
CA THR A 67 36.41 -6.06 -8.04
C THR A 67 35.28 -6.62 -8.91
N ILE A 68 34.03 -6.44 -8.48
CA ILE A 68 32.82 -6.89 -9.20
C ILE A 68 32.29 -5.76 -10.09
N ILE A 69 32.25 -4.53 -9.57
CA ILE A 69 31.79 -3.33 -10.28
C ILE A 69 32.90 -2.27 -10.17
N PRO A 70 33.83 -2.17 -11.15
CA PRO A 70 35.01 -1.31 -11.04
C PRO A 70 34.72 0.16 -10.73
N ASP A 71 33.61 0.68 -11.23
CA ASP A 71 33.11 2.05 -11.06
C ASP A 71 32.00 2.16 -9.99
N LEU A 72 32.01 1.26 -8.99
CA LEU A 72 30.98 1.22 -7.95
C LEU A 72 30.84 2.55 -7.21
N VAL A 73 31.93 3.27 -6.97
CA VAL A 73 31.92 4.52 -6.21
C VAL A 73 31.16 5.61 -6.98
N GLU A 74 31.32 5.63 -8.30
CA GLU A 74 30.77 6.63 -9.22
C GLU A 74 29.29 6.37 -9.55
N ARG A 75 28.80 5.13 -9.36
CA ARG A 75 27.40 4.75 -9.62
C ARG A 75 26.45 5.28 -8.55
N THR A 76 26.04 6.54 -8.68
CA THR A 76 25.12 7.20 -7.76
C THR A 76 23.67 6.73 -7.88
N SER A 77 23.27 6.13 -9.00
CA SER A 77 21.92 5.63 -9.26
C SER A 77 21.76 4.10 -9.08
N LEU A 78 22.70 3.45 -8.40
CA LEU A 78 22.71 2.00 -8.22
C LEU A 78 21.50 1.51 -7.41
N MET A 79 20.90 0.43 -7.89
CA MET A 79 19.75 -0.25 -7.31
C MET A 79 20.02 -1.76 -7.22
N ILE A 80 19.56 -2.38 -6.14
CA ILE A 80 19.66 -3.81 -5.86
C ILE A 80 18.25 -4.33 -5.64
N HIS A 81 17.85 -5.31 -6.46
CA HIS A 81 16.57 -5.97 -6.36
C HIS A 81 16.75 -7.47 -6.11
N ASP A 82 15.77 -8.12 -5.49
CA ASP A 82 15.63 -9.57 -5.60
C ASP A 82 15.36 -9.93 -7.07
N ALA A 83 16.19 -10.79 -7.65
CA ALA A 83 16.07 -11.18 -9.06
C ALA A 83 14.78 -11.96 -9.36
N LYS A 84 14.21 -12.64 -8.36
CA LYS A 84 13.00 -13.48 -8.53
C LYS A 84 11.72 -12.66 -8.46
N SER A 85 11.53 -11.87 -7.40
CA SER A 85 10.30 -11.11 -7.16
C SER A 85 10.33 -9.68 -7.68
N GLY A 86 11.52 -9.14 -7.97
CA GLY A 86 11.71 -7.73 -8.30
C GLY A 86 11.59 -6.80 -7.09
N LEU A 87 11.55 -7.31 -5.86
CA LEU A 87 11.54 -6.50 -4.65
C LEU A 87 12.79 -5.60 -4.58
N LEU A 88 12.62 -4.30 -4.33
CA LEU A 88 13.73 -3.40 -4.05
C LEU A 88 14.33 -3.72 -2.68
N ILE A 89 15.61 -4.09 -2.66
CA ILE A 89 16.37 -4.36 -1.43
C ILE A 89 17.07 -3.07 -0.98
N TYR A 90 17.69 -2.38 -1.94
CA TYR A 90 18.44 -1.16 -1.69
C TYR A 90 18.51 -0.30 -2.95
N ARG A 91 18.54 1.02 -2.77
CA ARG A 91 19.02 1.94 -3.81
C ARG A 91 19.81 3.08 -3.16
N ARG A 92 20.77 3.61 -3.90
CA ARG A 92 21.36 4.90 -3.59
C ARG A 92 20.34 6.03 -3.84
N PRO A 93 20.45 7.16 -3.13
CA PRO A 93 19.62 8.33 -3.38
C PRO A 93 19.62 8.74 -4.86
N GLN A 94 18.43 8.76 -5.48
CA GLN A 94 18.28 9.18 -6.89
C GLN A 94 18.39 10.71 -7.06
N VAL A 95 18.10 11.44 -5.99
CA VAL A 95 18.19 12.89 -5.91
C VAL A 95 19.26 13.28 -4.89
N SER A 96 19.91 14.41 -5.11
CA SER A 96 20.98 14.93 -4.25
C SER A 96 20.50 15.16 -2.81
N ASN A 97 19.24 15.56 -2.65
CA ASN A 97 18.59 15.74 -1.36
C ASN A 97 17.32 14.90 -1.33
N THR A 98 17.37 13.75 -0.65
CA THR A 98 16.18 12.96 -0.36
C THR A 98 15.38 13.63 0.75
N ILE A 99 14.09 13.30 0.81
CA ILE A 99 13.21 13.73 1.89
C ILE A 99 13.51 12.87 3.13
N PRO A 100 13.99 13.44 4.25
CA PRO A 100 14.36 12.68 5.45
C PRO A 100 13.11 12.32 6.29
N LEU A 101 12.13 11.68 5.65
CA LEU A 101 10.89 11.24 6.26
C LEU A 101 10.64 9.76 5.97
N LYS A 102 9.92 9.11 6.89
CA LYS A 102 9.32 7.80 6.67
C LYS A 102 7.83 8.01 6.46
N VAL A 103 7.32 7.65 5.29
CA VAL A 103 5.90 7.81 4.93
C VAL A 103 5.32 6.46 4.59
N VAL A 104 4.13 6.19 5.12
CA VAL A 104 3.29 5.07 4.69
C VAL A 104 1.98 5.62 4.13
N ARG A 105 1.68 5.29 2.87
CA ARG A 105 0.38 5.55 2.25
C ARG A 105 -0.49 4.31 2.33
N LEU A 106 -1.62 4.43 3.03
CA LEU A 106 -2.65 3.40 3.01
C LEU A 106 -3.43 3.51 1.70
N GLU A 107 -3.35 2.48 0.85
CA GLU A 107 -4.22 2.33 -0.32
C GLU A 107 -5.55 1.68 0.13
N THR A 108 -6.65 2.41 -0.02
CA THR A 108 -7.99 1.96 0.38
C THR A 108 -8.77 1.35 -0.77
N GLN A 109 -8.39 1.66 -2.01
CA GLN A 109 -9.04 1.15 -3.20
C GLN A 109 -8.40 -0.16 -3.68
N LEU A 110 -9.19 -0.98 -4.38
CA LEU A 110 -8.64 -2.13 -5.09
C LEU A 110 -7.79 -1.74 -6.31
N LEU A 111 -8.02 -0.54 -6.88
CA LEU A 111 -7.20 0.02 -7.95
C LEU A 111 -6.00 0.78 -7.36
N PRO A 112 -4.75 0.36 -7.61
CA PRO A 112 -3.60 1.06 -7.04
C PRO A 112 -3.31 2.39 -7.75
N MET A 113 -2.95 3.41 -6.96
CA MET A 113 -2.49 4.71 -7.47
C MET A 113 -1.01 4.69 -7.89
N VAL A 114 -0.63 3.80 -8.82
CA VAL A 114 0.77 3.55 -9.22
C VAL A 114 1.52 4.81 -9.65
N LYS A 115 0.87 5.69 -10.44
CA LYS A 115 1.50 6.94 -10.90
C LYS A 115 1.79 7.90 -9.75
N PHE A 116 0.87 7.97 -8.79
CA PHE A 116 1.03 8.78 -7.60
C PHE A 116 2.16 8.24 -6.73
N ASP A 117 2.16 6.93 -6.49
CA ASP A 117 3.20 6.29 -5.68
C ASP A 117 4.59 6.43 -6.30
N TYR A 118 4.71 6.25 -7.61
CA TYR A 118 5.95 6.49 -8.35
C TYR A 118 6.37 7.98 -8.34
N TYR A 119 5.40 8.89 -8.32
CA TYR A 119 5.67 10.33 -8.25
C TYR A 119 6.21 10.73 -6.87
N CYS A 120 5.60 10.24 -5.79
CA CYS A 120 6.05 10.53 -4.44
C CYS A 120 7.36 9.82 -4.11
N GLY A 121 7.45 8.51 -4.40
CA GLY A 121 8.54 7.64 -3.99
C GLY A 121 9.91 8.03 -4.53
N ARG A 122 10.01 8.62 -5.73
CA ARG A 122 11.28 9.04 -6.33
C ARG A 122 12.06 10.06 -5.49
N ASN A 123 11.38 10.77 -4.58
CA ASN A 123 12.00 11.76 -3.71
C ASN A 123 12.59 11.13 -2.42
N PHE A 124 12.38 9.83 -2.22
CA PHE A 124 12.85 9.10 -1.06
C PHE A 124 14.08 8.25 -1.40
N GLN A 125 14.86 7.85 -0.40
CA GLN A 125 15.94 6.89 -0.63
C GLN A 125 15.39 5.48 -0.85
N TYR A 126 14.37 5.04 -0.12
CA TYR A 126 13.75 3.74 -0.32
C TYR A 126 12.28 3.93 -0.69
N GLU A 127 11.82 3.19 -1.69
CA GLU A 127 10.41 3.13 -2.03
C GLU A 127 9.94 1.69 -2.19
N LEU A 128 8.73 1.41 -1.70
CA LEU A 128 8.07 0.14 -1.94
C LEU A 128 6.57 0.33 -2.08
N SER A 129 6.08 0.16 -3.31
CA SER A 129 4.66 0.28 -3.63
C SER A 129 4.00 -1.08 -3.83
N SER A 130 2.68 -1.12 -3.62
CA SER A 130 1.89 -2.35 -3.66
C SER A 130 2.44 -3.44 -2.73
N VAL A 131 2.80 -3.05 -1.50
CA VAL A 131 3.44 -3.94 -0.52
C VAL A 131 2.65 -5.22 -0.23
N GLU A 132 1.33 -5.20 -0.36
CA GLU A 132 0.48 -6.35 -0.13
C GLU A 132 0.84 -7.56 -1.02
N ARG A 133 1.52 -7.32 -2.15
CA ARG A 133 1.99 -8.36 -3.07
C ARG A 133 3.08 -9.24 -2.47
N PHE A 134 3.85 -8.74 -1.51
CA PHE A 134 4.99 -9.44 -0.91
C PHE A 134 4.65 -10.17 0.40
N GLY A 135 3.41 -10.03 0.89
CA GLY A 135 2.96 -10.64 2.14
C GLY A 135 3.43 -9.90 3.40
N HIS A 136 2.91 -10.35 4.54
CA HIS A 136 3.06 -9.65 5.82
C HIS A 136 4.52 -9.53 6.29
N GLU A 137 5.27 -10.64 6.31
CA GLU A 137 6.66 -10.62 6.82
C GLU A 137 7.56 -9.71 5.99
N THR A 138 7.47 -9.77 4.66
CA THR A 138 8.25 -8.90 3.77
C THR A 138 7.85 -7.44 3.89
N THR A 139 6.55 -7.16 4.05
CA THR A 139 6.06 -5.81 4.30
C THR A 139 6.60 -5.28 5.63
N LEU A 140 6.51 -6.07 6.70
CA LEU A 140 7.02 -5.73 8.03
C LEU A 140 8.53 -5.44 7.99
N GLN A 141 9.28 -6.21 7.20
CA GLN A 141 10.70 -5.96 7.01
C GLN A 141 11.00 -4.59 6.39
N ALA A 142 10.18 -4.11 5.46
CA ALA A 142 10.34 -2.77 4.89
C ALA A 142 10.16 -1.65 5.93
N PHE A 143 9.30 -1.86 6.94
CA PHE A 143 9.18 -0.93 8.07
C PHE A 143 10.37 -0.99 9.04
N HIS A 144 11.09 -2.12 9.08
CA HIS A 144 12.27 -2.33 9.92
C HIS A 144 13.60 -1.87 9.33
N LEU A 145 13.59 -1.20 8.16
CA LEU A 145 14.78 -0.59 7.55
C LEU A 145 15.23 0.66 8.35
N ASN A 146 15.70 0.45 9.58
CA ASN A 146 15.98 1.52 10.55
C ASN A 146 17.16 2.40 10.13
N ALA A 147 18.11 1.87 9.37
CA ALA A 147 19.27 2.60 8.87
C ALA A 147 18.92 3.62 7.76
N ILE A 148 17.73 3.52 7.17
CA ILE A 148 17.28 4.43 6.12
C ILE A 148 16.31 5.43 6.74
N GLU A 149 16.63 6.72 6.68
CA GLU A 149 15.78 7.79 7.23
C GLU A 149 14.71 8.27 6.22
N SER A 150 14.88 7.92 4.95
CA SER A 150 14.05 8.36 3.83
C SER A 150 13.34 7.17 3.18
N ILE A 151 12.09 6.91 3.58
CA ILE A 151 11.30 5.74 3.19
C ILE A 151 9.91 6.17 2.71
N TYR A 152 9.47 5.66 1.58
CA TYR A 152 8.08 5.73 1.12
C TYR A 152 7.52 4.31 0.92
N ILE A 153 6.49 3.95 1.67
CA ILE A 153 5.79 2.68 1.54
C ILE A 153 4.35 2.95 1.11
N SER A 154 3.81 2.18 0.17
CA SER A 154 2.39 2.26 -0.18
C SER A 154 1.77 0.90 -0.45
N GLY A 155 0.51 0.71 -0.06
CA GLY A 155 -0.24 -0.50 -0.39
C GLY A 155 -1.47 -0.72 0.47
N ARG A 156 -2.16 -1.82 0.18
CA ARG A 156 -3.38 -2.25 0.89
C ARG A 156 -2.98 -3.01 2.14
N LEU A 157 -3.01 -2.33 3.29
CA LEU A 157 -2.53 -2.86 4.56
C LEU A 157 -3.66 -3.03 5.56
N LEU A 158 -3.57 -4.08 6.38
CA LEU A 158 -4.25 -4.13 7.68
C LEU A 158 -3.39 -3.31 8.65
N MET A 159 -3.71 -2.02 8.75
CA MET A 159 -2.84 -0.98 9.31
C MET A 159 -2.52 -1.21 10.79
N ARG A 160 -3.40 -1.88 11.55
CA ARG A 160 -3.14 -2.24 12.95
C ARG A 160 -1.88 -3.08 13.16
N ASN A 161 -1.50 -3.88 12.17
CA ASN A 161 -0.26 -4.67 12.25
C ASN A 161 1.01 -3.81 12.18
N TYR A 162 0.88 -2.54 11.78
CA TYR A 162 1.98 -1.60 11.56
C TYR A 162 1.83 -0.32 12.39
N GLU A 163 0.85 -0.28 13.28
CA GLU A 163 0.50 0.90 14.06
C GLU A 163 1.65 1.38 14.95
N GLU A 164 2.45 0.47 15.49
CA GLU A 164 3.63 0.83 16.30
C GLU A 164 4.69 1.62 15.53
N PHE A 165 4.71 1.54 14.19
CA PHE A 165 5.68 2.29 13.39
C PHE A 165 5.36 3.78 13.30
N LEU A 166 4.11 4.17 13.59
CA LEU A 166 3.73 5.57 13.70
C LEU A 166 4.49 6.26 14.84
N ASP A 167 4.74 5.52 15.93
CA ASP A 167 5.56 5.99 17.06
C ASP A 167 7.06 5.90 16.78
N LYS A 168 7.47 5.14 15.76
CA LYS A 168 8.87 4.99 15.30
C LYS A 168 9.21 5.92 14.13
N GLY A 169 8.44 6.99 13.96
CA GLY A 169 8.72 8.07 13.02
C GLY A 169 8.03 7.96 11.65
N PHE A 170 7.25 6.91 11.38
CA PHE A 170 6.44 6.88 10.17
C PHE A 170 5.28 7.87 10.25
N LYS A 171 5.04 8.59 9.16
CA LYS A 171 3.86 9.41 8.93
C LYS A 171 2.90 8.65 8.02
N ALA A 172 1.74 8.28 8.56
CA ALA A 172 0.69 7.66 7.76
C ALA A 172 -0.13 8.71 7.02
N ILE A 173 -0.43 8.44 5.75
CA ILE A 173 -1.27 9.27 4.89
C ILE A 173 -2.32 8.41 4.19
N VAL A 174 -3.50 8.97 3.97
CA VAL A 174 -4.59 8.26 3.27
C VAL A 174 -5.48 9.22 2.48
N LEU A 175 -5.92 8.75 1.33
CA LEU A 175 -6.97 9.37 0.53
C LEU A 175 -8.21 8.45 0.58
N LEU A 176 -9.25 8.89 1.27
CA LEU A 176 -10.50 8.15 1.44
C LEU A 176 -11.40 8.36 0.23
N THR A 177 -12.14 7.31 -0.10
CA THR A 177 -13.07 7.26 -1.23
C THR A 177 -14.49 7.09 -0.71
N ASP A 178 -15.49 7.64 -1.42
CA ASP A 178 -16.90 7.36 -1.12
C ASP A 178 -17.14 5.82 -1.07
N PRO A 179 -17.75 5.28 0.00
CA PRO A 179 -17.90 3.83 0.16
C PRO A 179 -18.65 3.15 -0.99
N TYR A 180 -19.65 3.80 -1.59
CA TYR A 180 -20.38 3.24 -2.73
C TYR A 180 -19.57 3.28 -4.02
N TYR A 181 -18.77 4.34 -4.23
CA TYR A 181 -17.86 4.44 -5.35
C TYR A 181 -16.75 3.38 -5.27
N GLU A 182 -16.18 3.14 -4.09
CA GLU A 182 -15.22 2.06 -3.89
C GLU A 182 -15.86 0.70 -4.19
N LEU A 183 -17.07 0.43 -3.68
CA LEU A 183 -17.79 -0.81 -3.97
C LEU A 183 -18.06 -0.98 -5.48
N ALA A 184 -18.43 0.09 -6.17
CA ALA A 184 -18.63 0.09 -7.62
C ALA A 184 -17.34 -0.25 -8.37
N LEU A 185 -16.25 0.44 -8.04
CA LEU A 185 -14.91 0.21 -8.60
C LEU A 185 -14.46 -1.24 -8.35
N ARG A 186 -14.67 -1.74 -7.14
CA ARG A 186 -14.31 -3.10 -6.75
C ARG A 186 -15.07 -4.15 -7.54
N ILE A 187 -16.40 -4.05 -7.63
CA ILE A 187 -17.22 -4.98 -8.43
C ILE A 187 -16.81 -4.92 -9.90
N PHE A 188 -16.55 -3.72 -10.43
CA PHE A 188 -16.07 -3.54 -11.80
C PHE A 188 -14.74 -4.26 -12.05
N LEU A 189 -13.75 -4.10 -11.15
CA LEU A 189 -12.46 -4.77 -11.26
C LEU A 189 -12.56 -6.28 -11.13
N LEU A 190 -13.39 -6.78 -10.20
CA LEU A 190 -13.66 -8.22 -10.04
C LEU A 190 -14.27 -8.82 -11.31
N LYS A 191 -15.28 -8.15 -11.89
CA LYS A 191 -15.89 -8.54 -13.17
C LYS A 191 -14.85 -8.57 -14.30
N ARG A 192 -13.95 -7.58 -14.35
CA ARG A 192 -12.89 -7.51 -15.38
C ARG A 192 -11.83 -8.59 -15.18
N MET A 193 -11.47 -8.89 -13.94
CA MET A 193 -10.51 -9.95 -13.57
C MET A 193 -10.96 -11.32 -14.07
N ALA A 194 -12.26 -11.59 -14.08
CA ALA A 194 -12.81 -12.85 -14.59
C ALA A 194 -12.61 -13.06 -16.10
N LYS A 195 -12.39 -11.98 -16.86
CA LYS A 195 -12.31 -12.01 -18.34
C LYS A 195 -10.92 -11.70 -18.87
N THR A 196 -10.12 -10.96 -18.11
CA THR A 196 -8.83 -10.44 -18.55
C THR A 196 -7.81 -10.48 -17.44
N GLN A 197 -6.56 -10.79 -17.78
CA GLN A 197 -5.46 -10.65 -16.84
C GLN A 197 -5.23 -9.16 -16.55
N ILE A 198 -5.22 -8.82 -15.26
CA ILE A 198 -4.92 -7.47 -14.77
C ILE A 198 -3.53 -7.51 -14.15
N SER A 199 -2.63 -6.66 -14.65
CA SER A 199 -1.20 -6.70 -14.32
C SER A 199 -0.87 -6.39 -12.86
N PHE A 200 -1.68 -5.57 -12.20
CA PHE A 200 -1.44 -5.16 -10.82
C PHE A 200 -1.96 -6.15 -9.77
N PHE A 201 -2.77 -7.15 -10.15
CA PHE A 201 -3.14 -8.22 -9.23
C PHE A 201 -1.99 -9.22 -9.10
N GLY A 202 -1.41 -9.27 -7.90
CA GLY A 202 -0.43 -10.29 -7.55
C GLY A 202 -1.05 -11.68 -7.46
N ASP A 203 -0.24 -12.73 -7.34
CA ASP A 203 -0.75 -14.10 -7.29
C ASP A 203 -1.64 -14.35 -6.07
N ARG A 204 -1.35 -13.68 -4.95
CA ARG A 204 -2.20 -13.70 -3.74
C ARG A 204 -3.58 -13.08 -4.01
N ASP A 205 -3.62 -11.92 -4.67
CA ASP A 205 -4.90 -11.28 -5.04
C ASP A 205 -5.72 -12.20 -5.95
N LYS A 206 -5.09 -12.85 -6.93
CA LYS A 206 -5.80 -13.76 -7.84
C LYS A 206 -6.47 -14.90 -7.06
N ILE A 207 -5.79 -15.47 -6.07
CA ILE A 207 -6.34 -16.54 -5.23
C ILE A 207 -7.49 -16.01 -4.36
N ILE A 208 -7.29 -14.90 -3.65
CA ILE A 208 -8.27 -14.35 -2.71
C ILE A 208 -9.52 -13.83 -3.43
N LEU A 209 -9.34 -13.19 -4.58
CA LEU A 209 -10.40 -12.51 -5.32
C LEU A 209 -11.10 -13.42 -6.33
N ALA A 210 -10.55 -14.59 -6.67
CA ALA A 210 -11.12 -15.50 -7.68
C ALA A 210 -12.60 -15.83 -7.44
N PRO A 211 -13.04 -16.23 -6.23
CA PRO A 211 -14.46 -16.53 -5.99
C PRO A 211 -15.38 -15.31 -6.26
N ALA A 212 -14.92 -14.11 -5.93
CA ALA A 212 -15.66 -12.88 -6.18
C ALA A 212 -15.65 -12.50 -7.67
N ALA A 213 -14.53 -12.67 -8.36
CA ALA A 213 -14.43 -12.45 -9.79
C ALA A 213 -15.40 -13.37 -10.57
N GLU A 214 -15.40 -14.67 -10.26
CA GLU A 214 -16.33 -15.65 -10.84
C GLU A 214 -17.79 -15.27 -10.58
N HIS A 215 -18.13 -14.89 -9.34
CA HIS A 215 -19.49 -14.51 -8.95
C HIS A 215 -20.02 -13.29 -9.72
N PHE A 216 -19.16 -12.30 -10.01
CA PHE A 216 -19.56 -11.08 -10.72
C PHE A 216 -19.33 -11.11 -12.24
N ALA A 217 -18.75 -12.18 -12.79
CA ALA A 217 -18.33 -12.27 -14.20
C ALA A 217 -19.43 -11.85 -15.20
N GLU A 218 -20.67 -12.33 -14.98
CA GLU A 218 -21.82 -12.09 -15.86
C GLU A 218 -22.86 -11.11 -15.30
N VAL A 219 -22.56 -10.45 -14.16
CA VAL A 219 -23.47 -9.46 -13.57
C VAL A 219 -23.50 -8.21 -14.43
N SER A 220 -24.70 -7.70 -14.74
CA SER A 220 -24.87 -6.44 -15.45
C SER A 220 -24.85 -5.29 -14.45
N LEU A 221 -23.85 -4.40 -14.55
CA LEU A 221 -23.70 -3.25 -13.66
C LEU A 221 -24.69 -2.11 -13.97
N GLU A 222 -25.27 -2.12 -15.16
CA GLU A 222 -26.29 -1.15 -15.59
C GLU A 222 -27.70 -1.53 -15.11
N ASN A 223 -27.89 -2.79 -14.69
CA ASN A 223 -29.18 -3.33 -14.28
C ASN A 223 -29.25 -3.49 -12.75
N GLU A 224 -30.04 -2.64 -12.10
CA GLU A 224 -30.26 -2.66 -10.65
C GLU A 224 -30.75 -4.02 -10.13
N ALA A 225 -31.66 -4.69 -10.84
CA ALA A 225 -32.16 -6.00 -10.43
C ALA A 225 -31.07 -7.08 -10.50
N SER A 226 -30.18 -7.00 -11.50
CA SER A 226 -29.02 -7.89 -11.64
C SER A 226 -28.03 -7.69 -10.47
N LEU A 227 -27.65 -6.43 -10.19
CA LEU A 227 -26.79 -6.07 -9.06
C LEU A 227 -27.39 -6.54 -7.72
N LYS A 228 -28.65 -6.22 -7.47
CA LYS A 228 -29.37 -6.62 -6.25
C LYS A 228 -29.39 -8.13 -6.06
N ALA A 229 -29.66 -8.89 -7.13
CA ALA A 229 -29.65 -10.34 -7.09
C ALA A 229 -28.25 -10.90 -6.80
N ALA A 230 -27.21 -10.33 -7.41
CA ALA A 230 -25.83 -10.74 -7.20
C ALA A 230 -25.38 -10.51 -5.75
N LEU A 231 -25.65 -9.33 -5.18
CA LEU A 231 -25.30 -9.01 -3.79
C LEU A 231 -26.05 -9.89 -2.79
N LYS A 232 -27.35 -10.13 -3.01
CA LYS A 232 -28.15 -11.02 -2.14
C LYS A 232 -27.64 -12.45 -2.11
N LYS A 233 -27.20 -12.97 -3.26
CA LYS A 233 -26.71 -14.34 -3.43
C LYS A 233 -25.22 -14.50 -3.14
N ALA A 234 -24.51 -13.43 -2.77
CA ALA A 234 -23.08 -13.48 -2.50
C ALA A 234 -22.78 -14.43 -1.33
N PRO A 235 -22.02 -15.52 -1.56
CA PRO A 235 -21.57 -16.42 -0.49
C PRO A 235 -20.52 -15.72 0.40
N GLN A 236 -20.17 -16.34 1.53
CA GLN A 236 -19.28 -15.72 2.51
C GLN A 236 -17.91 -15.33 1.93
N SER A 237 -17.33 -16.16 1.06
CA SER A 237 -16.06 -15.87 0.39
C SER A 237 -16.12 -14.58 -0.46
N VAL A 238 -17.25 -14.32 -1.11
CA VAL A 238 -17.48 -13.08 -1.88
C VAL A 238 -17.76 -11.90 -0.94
N ARG A 239 -18.54 -12.12 0.13
CA ARG A 239 -18.83 -11.09 1.13
C ARG A 239 -17.56 -10.59 1.83
N ASN A 240 -16.62 -11.48 2.15
CA ASN A 240 -15.35 -11.11 2.80
C ASN A 240 -14.54 -10.10 1.99
N VAL A 241 -14.69 -10.11 0.66
CA VAL A 241 -14.02 -9.17 -0.25
C VAL A 241 -14.74 -7.82 -0.33
N LEU A 242 -16.05 -7.77 -0.07
CA LEU A 242 -16.87 -6.57 -0.29
C LEU A 242 -17.25 -5.82 0.98
N VAL A 243 -17.34 -6.51 2.12
CA VAL A 243 -17.88 -5.92 3.35
C VAL A 243 -16.87 -4.99 4.01
N SER A 244 -17.30 -3.73 4.15
CA SER A 244 -16.64 -2.62 4.87
C SER A 244 -15.10 -2.67 4.83
N PRO A 245 -14.49 -2.61 3.63
CA PRO A 245 -13.04 -2.73 3.47
C PRO A 245 -12.20 -1.71 4.21
N VAL A 246 -12.64 -0.45 4.29
CA VAL A 246 -11.81 0.60 4.88
C VAL A 246 -11.74 0.40 6.39
N THR A 247 -12.88 0.15 7.01
CA THR A 247 -12.96 -0.22 8.43
C THR A 247 -12.18 -1.50 8.70
N ARG A 248 -12.24 -2.50 7.79
CA ARG A 248 -11.41 -3.71 7.89
C ARG A 248 -9.92 -3.38 7.95
N GLN A 249 -9.43 -2.60 7.00
CA GLN A 249 -8.02 -2.21 6.93
C GLN A 249 -7.55 -1.48 8.19
N LEU A 250 -8.42 -0.71 8.83
CA LEU A 250 -8.06 0.09 10.00
C LEU A 250 -8.31 -0.61 11.35
N ALA A 251 -9.15 -1.65 11.41
CA ALA A 251 -9.55 -2.25 12.68
C ALA A 251 -9.15 -3.72 12.86
N THR A 252 -8.86 -4.46 11.78
CA THR A 252 -8.50 -5.88 11.85
C THR A 252 -7.00 -6.11 11.72
N THR A 253 -6.54 -7.27 12.17
CA THR A 253 -5.14 -7.72 12.06
C THR A 253 -4.98 -8.93 11.14
N ILE A 254 -6.08 -9.63 10.83
CA ILE A 254 -6.12 -10.74 9.90
C ILE A 254 -7.21 -10.53 8.83
N PRO A 255 -7.01 -10.97 7.58
CA PRO A 255 -7.97 -10.76 6.49
C PRO A 255 -9.36 -11.38 6.75
N GLU A 256 -9.40 -12.55 7.40
CA GLU A 256 -10.61 -13.35 7.62
C GLU A 256 -11.47 -12.84 8.79
N GLN A 257 -10.95 -11.93 9.61
CA GLN A 257 -11.69 -11.37 10.74
C GLN A 257 -12.94 -10.66 10.25
N THR A 258 -14.09 -10.95 10.86
CA THR A 258 -15.32 -10.23 10.54
C THR A 258 -15.27 -8.83 11.15
N VAL A 259 -15.62 -7.82 10.36
CA VAL A 259 -15.77 -6.44 10.83
C VAL A 259 -17.15 -6.31 11.47
N THR A 260 -17.19 -5.60 12.58
CA THR A 260 -18.40 -5.33 13.37
C THR A 260 -18.55 -3.84 13.62
N ARG A 261 -19.74 -3.39 13.99
CA ARG A 261 -19.96 -1.98 14.37
C ARG A 261 -19.03 -1.47 15.49
N GLY A 262 -18.58 -2.36 16.39
CA GLY A 262 -17.63 -1.99 17.45
C GLY A 262 -16.24 -1.61 16.91
N ASP A 263 -15.89 -2.10 15.73
CA ASP A 263 -14.60 -1.86 15.08
C ASP A 263 -14.51 -0.45 14.46
N VAL A 264 -15.64 0.24 14.26
CA VAL A 264 -15.66 1.61 13.71
C VAL A 264 -14.92 2.58 14.62
N ALA A 265 -15.10 2.47 15.94
CA ALA A 265 -14.39 3.32 16.90
C ALA A 265 -12.88 3.08 16.84
N THR A 266 -12.45 1.81 16.75
CA THR A 266 -11.05 1.43 16.57
C THR A 266 -10.47 1.99 15.27
N ALA A 267 -11.23 1.92 14.18
CA ALA A 267 -10.80 2.47 12.89
C ALA A 267 -10.61 3.99 12.94
N ILE A 268 -11.52 4.71 13.61
CA ILE A 268 -11.43 6.17 13.80
C ILE A 268 -10.22 6.53 14.68
N ASP A 269 -10.00 5.79 15.77
CA ASP A 269 -8.88 6.02 16.69
C ASP A 269 -7.52 5.88 15.97
N LEU A 270 -7.35 4.82 15.18
CA LEU A 270 -6.16 4.64 14.36
C LEU A 270 -6.03 5.74 13.29
N LEU A 271 -7.11 6.08 12.59
CA LEU A 271 -7.11 7.12 11.57
C LEU A 271 -6.71 8.49 12.14
N ALA A 272 -7.12 8.81 13.38
CA ALA A 272 -6.76 10.06 14.04
C ALA A 272 -5.25 10.23 14.26
N ARG A 273 -4.48 9.14 14.18
CA ARG A 273 -3.01 9.16 14.24
C ARG A 273 -2.35 9.46 12.89
N PHE A 274 -3.11 9.51 11.80
CA PHE A 274 -2.57 9.77 10.47
C PHE A 274 -2.16 11.23 10.37
N ALA A 275 -1.01 11.46 9.72
CA ALA A 275 -0.52 12.82 9.46
C ALA A 275 -1.41 13.54 8.45
N ILE A 276 -1.97 12.81 7.47
CA ILE A 276 -2.85 13.37 6.45
C ILE A 276 -4.01 12.40 6.22
N VAL A 277 -5.23 12.93 6.36
CA VAL A 277 -6.47 12.29 5.93
C VAL A 277 -7.12 13.20 4.90
N GLY A 278 -7.33 12.69 3.69
CA GLY A 278 -8.01 13.41 2.62
C GLY A 278 -9.20 12.65 2.08
N PHE A 279 -10.00 13.31 1.26
CA PHE A 279 -11.05 12.68 0.46
C PHE A 279 -10.78 12.91 -1.03
N ASP A 280 -11.05 11.91 -1.85
CA ASP A 280 -10.92 12.03 -3.31
C ASP A 280 -11.89 13.05 -3.93
N THR A 281 -13.01 13.36 -3.25
CA THR A 281 -13.94 14.44 -3.62
C THR A 281 -13.39 15.85 -3.35
N ASP A 282 -12.41 15.98 -2.46
CA ASP A 282 -11.73 17.24 -2.13
C ASP A 282 -10.21 17.02 -2.14
N SER A 283 -9.72 16.73 -3.35
CA SER A 283 -8.32 16.36 -3.56
C SER A 283 -7.36 17.51 -3.28
N LEU A 284 -7.81 18.76 -3.37
CA LEU A 284 -6.95 19.93 -3.23
C LEU A 284 -6.37 20.03 -1.81
N TYR A 285 -7.21 19.84 -0.79
CA TYR A 285 -6.75 19.80 0.59
C TYR A 285 -5.67 18.73 0.79
N PHE A 286 -5.91 17.52 0.27
CA PHE A 286 -4.95 16.42 0.36
C PHE A 286 -3.63 16.76 -0.35
N GLN A 287 -3.68 17.33 -1.55
CA GLN A 287 -2.49 17.74 -2.31
C GLN A 287 -1.70 18.85 -1.61
N GLN A 288 -2.40 19.82 -0.99
CA GLN A 288 -1.78 20.89 -0.22
C GLN A 288 -1.07 20.37 1.04
N ALA A 289 -1.76 19.55 1.84
CA ALA A 289 -1.18 18.94 3.03
C ALA A 289 0.02 18.05 2.68
N LEU A 290 -0.07 17.30 1.58
CA LEU A 290 1.03 16.47 1.12
C LEU A 290 2.19 17.31 0.61
N SER A 291 1.91 18.35 -0.18
CA SER A 291 2.91 19.32 -0.65
C SER A 291 3.72 19.90 0.51
N GLU A 292 3.03 20.29 1.60
CA GLU A 292 3.67 20.77 2.82
C GLU A 292 4.51 19.69 3.50
N LEU A 293 3.99 18.46 3.62
CA LEU A 293 4.69 17.35 4.27
C LEU A 293 5.97 16.95 3.53
N ILE A 294 5.94 16.86 2.20
CA ILE A 294 7.03 16.29 1.40
C ILE A 294 7.84 17.35 0.62
N GLY A 295 7.43 18.62 0.64
CA GLY A 295 8.15 19.72 -0.02
C GLY A 295 8.11 19.69 -1.55
N VAL A 296 7.07 19.10 -2.14
CA VAL A 296 6.86 18.99 -3.60
C VAL A 296 5.70 19.87 -4.02
N ALA A 297 5.73 20.47 -5.22
CA ALA A 297 4.68 21.37 -5.67
C ALA A 297 3.30 20.67 -5.83
N VAL A 298 2.24 21.38 -5.44
CA VAL A 298 0.85 20.88 -5.42
C VAL A 298 0.39 20.40 -6.81
N ASP A 299 0.71 21.17 -7.85
CA ASP A 299 0.21 20.94 -9.22
C ASP A 299 0.77 19.67 -9.88
N ASP A 300 1.79 19.06 -9.28
CA ASP A 300 2.47 17.92 -9.89
C ASP A 300 1.89 16.56 -9.47
N PHE A 301 1.00 16.50 -8.47
CA PHE A 301 0.48 15.23 -7.95
C PHE A 301 -0.50 14.56 -8.94
N PRO A 302 -0.19 13.35 -9.47
CA PRO A 302 -1.03 12.68 -10.46
C PRO A 302 -2.13 11.84 -9.79
N LEU A 303 -3.16 12.51 -9.27
CA LEU A 303 -4.32 11.84 -8.69
C LEU A 303 -5.26 11.27 -9.78
N PRO A 304 -5.80 10.06 -9.62
CA PRO A 304 -6.71 9.48 -10.59
C PRO A 304 -8.05 10.24 -10.57
N PRO A 305 -8.59 10.64 -11.73
CA PRO A 305 -9.93 11.21 -11.78
C PRO A 305 -10.98 10.12 -11.54
N ARG A 306 -12.14 10.53 -11.01
CA ARG A 306 -13.31 9.64 -10.95
C ARG A 306 -13.89 9.39 -12.35
N HIS A 307 -14.39 8.18 -12.56
CA HIS A 307 -15.02 7.79 -13.82
C HIS A 307 -16.55 7.90 -13.70
N SER A 308 -17.19 8.64 -14.61
CA SER A 308 -18.64 8.85 -14.59
C SER A 308 -19.45 7.55 -14.62
N THR A 309 -19.00 6.55 -15.38
CA THR A 309 -19.65 5.23 -15.41
C THR A 309 -19.63 4.54 -14.04
N LEU A 310 -18.58 4.72 -13.24
CA LEU A 310 -18.51 4.17 -11.89
C LEU A 310 -19.38 4.97 -10.93
N GLU A 311 -19.51 6.28 -11.11
CA GLU A 311 -20.46 7.11 -10.36
C GLU A 311 -21.91 6.66 -10.58
N ASP A 312 -22.29 6.34 -11.82
CA ASP A 312 -23.63 5.83 -12.14
C ASP A 312 -23.89 4.48 -11.44
N VAL A 313 -22.88 3.59 -11.41
CA VAL A 313 -22.97 2.31 -10.69
C VAL A 313 -23.05 2.54 -9.18
N ALA A 314 -22.26 3.46 -8.63
CA ALA A 314 -22.30 3.84 -7.22
C ALA A 314 -23.67 4.39 -6.82
N ALA A 315 -24.28 5.24 -7.65
CA ALA A 315 -25.64 5.75 -7.44
C ALA A 315 -26.68 4.63 -7.42
N ARG A 316 -26.56 3.62 -8.30
CA ARG A 316 -27.41 2.42 -8.27
C ARG A 316 -27.17 1.57 -7.04
N LEU A 317 -25.93 1.38 -6.61
CA LEU A 317 -25.62 0.64 -5.37
C LEU A 317 -26.22 1.36 -4.16
N ARG A 318 -26.20 2.69 -4.14
CA ARG A 318 -26.77 3.52 -3.07
C ARG A 318 -28.29 3.37 -2.93
N SER A 319 -29.02 3.03 -4.00
CA SER A 319 -30.47 2.74 -3.91
C SER A 319 -30.78 1.35 -3.32
N LEU A 320 -29.77 0.49 -3.18
CA LEU A 320 -29.92 -0.89 -2.73
C LEU A 320 -29.60 -1.05 -1.25
N HIS A 321 -30.63 -1.32 -0.45
CA HIS A 321 -30.44 -1.62 0.98
C HIS A 321 -29.45 -2.76 1.26
N ILE A 322 -29.33 -3.76 0.37
CA ILE A 322 -28.33 -4.83 0.56
C ILE A 322 -26.90 -4.32 0.42
N ALA A 323 -26.64 -3.30 -0.41
CA ALA A 323 -25.33 -2.69 -0.52
C ALA A 323 -25.02 -1.83 0.73
N GLU A 324 -26.01 -1.09 1.22
CA GLU A 324 -25.92 -0.36 2.48
C GLU A 324 -25.56 -1.29 3.65
N LEU A 325 -26.23 -2.44 3.79
CA LEU A 325 -25.92 -3.43 4.82
C LEU A 325 -24.50 -4.02 4.69
N MET A 326 -23.96 -4.11 3.47
CA MET A 326 -22.60 -4.60 3.25
C MET A 326 -21.54 -3.55 3.56
N LEU A 327 -21.90 -2.27 3.49
CA LEU A 327 -21.01 -1.14 3.72
C LEU A 327 -21.28 -0.46 5.07
N GLU A 328 -22.11 -1.04 5.94
CA GLU A 328 -22.66 -0.36 7.11
C GLU A 328 -21.56 0.29 7.96
N GLU A 329 -20.49 -0.44 8.27
CA GLU A 329 -19.39 0.08 9.07
C GLU A 329 -18.60 1.16 8.33
N ASP A 330 -18.34 1.00 7.03
CA ASP A 330 -17.67 2.02 6.21
C ASP A 330 -18.51 3.29 6.07
N LEU A 331 -19.84 3.19 6.03
CA LEU A 331 -20.74 4.34 5.99
C LEU A 331 -20.76 5.09 7.31
N ILE A 332 -20.78 4.37 8.44
CA ILE A 332 -20.69 4.99 9.77
C ILE A 332 -19.32 5.65 9.93
N PHE A 333 -18.24 4.96 9.54
CA PHE A 333 -16.88 5.49 9.54
C PHE A 333 -16.78 6.76 8.69
N ASP A 334 -17.15 6.71 7.41
CA ASP A 334 -17.10 7.85 6.48
C ASP A 334 -17.90 9.05 7.02
N HIS A 335 -19.09 8.79 7.58
CA HIS A 335 -19.88 9.85 8.22
C HIS A 335 -19.10 10.57 9.32
N TYR A 336 -18.53 9.84 10.29
CA TYR A 336 -17.82 10.46 11.40
C TYR A 336 -16.55 11.18 10.95
N VAL A 337 -15.78 10.61 10.02
CA VAL A 337 -14.58 11.26 9.49
C VAL A 337 -14.94 12.57 8.78
N ARG A 338 -15.98 12.56 7.94
CA ARG A 338 -16.46 13.80 7.28
C ARG A 338 -16.94 14.84 8.28
N GLN A 339 -17.61 14.45 9.36
CA GLN A 339 -18.02 15.39 10.40
C GLN A 339 -16.81 16.00 11.11
N ALA A 340 -15.79 15.20 11.43
CA ALA A 340 -14.57 15.66 12.08
C ALA A 340 -13.74 16.59 11.18
N MET A 341 -13.80 16.41 9.86
CA MET A 341 -13.07 17.25 8.90
C MET A 341 -13.80 18.52 8.46
N LYS A 342 -15.05 18.75 8.91
CA LYS A 342 -15.72 20.04 8.66
C LYS A 342 -14.96 21.15 9.38
N PRO A 343 -14.79 22.35 8.77
CA PRO A 343 -14.22 23.49 9.46
C PRO A 343 -15.00 23.75 10.74
N ALA A 344 -14.32 23.82 11.88
CA ALA A 344 -14.96 24.33 13.09
C ALA A 344 -15.46 25.74 12.79
N ALA A 345 -16.75 26.01 13.05
CA ALA A 345 -17.26 27.36 12.96
C ALA A 345 -16.40 28.26 13.87
N PRO A 346 -15.96 29.44 13.42
CA PRO A 346 -15.23 30.35 14.29
C PRO A 346 -16.09 30.64 15.52
N GLU A 347 -15.53 30.42 16.71
CA GLU A 347 -16.14 30.89 17.96
C GLU A 347 -16.34 32.40 17.82
N LEU A 348 -17.60 32.82 17.71
CA LEU A 348 -17.94 34.23 17.74
C LEU A 348 -17.50 34.74 19.12
N PRO A 349 -16.62 35.76 19.20
CA PRO A 349 -16.24 36.32 20.49
C PRO A 349 -17.52 36.76 21.21
N GLU A 350 -17.70 36.27 22.43
CA GLU A 350 -18.78 36.71 23.32
C GLU A 350 -18.75 38.24 23.33
N THR A 351 -19.77 38.84 22.72
CA THR A 351 -20.01 40.27 22.79
C THR A 351 -20.06 40.64 24.26
N ILE A 352 -19.06 41.40 24.71
CA ILE A 352 -19.02 42.06 26.01
C ILE A 352 -20.30 42.89 26.10
N ALA A 353 -21.26 42.42 26.91
CA ALA A 353 -22.40 43.21 27.31
C ALA A 353 -21.89 44.29 28.28
N ASN A 354 -22.10 45.55 27.89
CA ASN A 354 -21.80 46.75 28.67
C ASN A 354 -22.54 46.80 30.02
#